data_AF-A0A1L0BHB8-F1
#
_entry.id   AF-A0A1L0BHB8-F1
#
_cell.length_a   1.000
_cell.length_b   1.000
_cell.length_c   1.000
_cell.angle_alpha   90.00
_cell.angle_beta   90.00
_cell.angle_gamma   90.00
#
_symmetry.space_group_name_H-M   'P 1'
#
loop_
_entity.id
_entity.type
_entity.pdbx_description
1 polymer ?
#
loop_
_entity_poly.entity_id
_entity_poly.type
_entity_poly.pdbx_seq_one_letter_code
_entity_poly.pdbx_strand_id
1 'polypeptide(L)'
;MITLSKDCQLTSEDKSDLGIYAQWQFGNTIPSTTTELSKLDVFPVRDIKDRGEYFTRPSDATGLVVLSSEKLTVMAAWRNKEHKGPWQVYGEQESPTTAYYLVGDTDVVFVGWV
;
A
#
# COMPACT_ATOMS: atom_id res chain seq x y z
N MET A 1 -22.55 -10.72 -14.86
CA MET A 1 -22.46 -11.83 -13.89
C MET A 1 -21.18 -12.58 -14.24
N ILE A 2 -20.08 -12.24 -13.56
CA ILE A 2 -18.75 -12.77 -13.87
C ILE A 2 -18.41 -13.79 -12.79
N THR A 3 -18.22 -15.03 -13.22
CA THR A 3 -17.86 -16.17 -12.41
C THR A 3 -16.36 -16.12 -12.13
N LEU A 4 -15.99 -16.00 -10.87
CA LEU A 4 -14.61 -16.12 -10.40
C LEU A 4 -14.15 -17.57 -10.63
N SER A 5 -13.10 -17.75 -11.43
CA SER A 5 -12.44 -19.04 -11.61
C SER A 5 -11.73 -19.45 -10.31
N LYS A 6 -11.82 -20.76 -10.02
CA LYS A 6 -11.64 -21.39 -8.72
C LYS A 6 -10.19 -21.57 -8.24
N ASP A 7 -9.22 -20.97 -8.92
CA ASP A 7 -7.80 -21.35 -8.76
C ASP A 7 -6.87 -20.18 -8.43
N CYS A 8 -7.35 -19.18 -7.67
CA CYS A 8 -6.47 -18.36 -6.84
C CYS A 8 -6.60 -18.82 -5.39
N GLN A 9 -6.15 -20.05 -5.13
CA GLN A 9 -5.96 -20.49 -3.75
C GLN A 9 -4.72 -19.79 -3.20
N LEU A 10 -4.94 -18.62 -2.59
CA LEU A 10 -4.05 -18.05 -1.58
C LEU A 10 -3.88 -19.14 -0.51
N THR A 11 -2.79 -19.89 -0.61
CA THR A 11 -2.52 -21.02 0.25
C THR A 11 -1.98 -20.51 1.58
N SER A 12 -2.82 -20.71 2.61
CA SER A 12 -2.50 -20.83 4.05
C SER A 12 -1.76 -19.69 4.76
N GLU A 13 -2.53 -19.00 5.61
CA GLU A 13 -2.19 -18.71 7.02
C GLU A 13 -0.84 -18.04 7.32
N ASP A 14 -0.50 -16.94 6.65
CA ASP A 14 0.39 -15.96 7.29
C ASP A 14 -0.47 -15.13 8.25
N LYS A 15 -0.37 -15.38 9.56
CA LYS A 15 -1.09 -14.60 10.60
C LYS A 15 -0.74 -13.10 10.58
N SER A 16 0.24 -12.71 9.79
CA SER A 16 0.64 -11.33 9.56
C SER A 16 0.06 -10.70 8.30
N ASP A 17 -0.64 -11.40 7.41
CA ASP A 17 -1.27 -10.75 6.25
C ASP A 17 -2.45 -9.89 6.70
N LEU A 18 -2.44 -8.61 6.32
CA LEU A 18 -3.48 -7.63 6.67
C LEU A 18 -4.57 -7.49 5.59
N GLY A 19 -4.50 -8.24 4.49
CA GLY A 19 -5.38 -8.03 3.34
C GLY A 19 -5.18 -6.64 2.70
N ILE A 20 -3.97 -6.10 2.85
CA ILE A 20 -3.54 -4.86 2.23
C ILE A 20 -2.41 -5.19 1.26
N TYR A 21 -2.53 -4.69 0.05
CA TYR A 21 -1.57 -4.90 -1.02
C TYR A 21 -1.10 -3.56 -1.54
N ALA A 22 0.20 -3.42 -1.77
CA ALA A 22 0.77 -2.18 -2.24
C ALA A 22 1.69 -2.41 -3.44
N GLN A 23 1.87 -1.35 -4.22
CA GLN A 23 2.75 -1.32 -5.38
C GLN A 23 3.36 0.06 -5.50
N TRP A 24 4.68 0.11 -5.66
CA TRP A 24 5.38 1.35 -5.97
C TRP A 24 5.06 1.80 -7.40
N GLN A 25 4.71 3.06 -7.56
CA GLN A 25 4.59 3.70 -8.85
C GLN A 25 5.89 4.44 -9.16
N PHE A 26 6.43 4.21 -10.35
CA PHE A 26 7.64 4.86 -10.84
C PHE A 26 7.30 5.86 -11.94
N GLY A 27 8.14 6.88 -12.10
CA GLY A 27 7.98 7.93 -13.11
C GLY A 27 6.89 8.96 -12.80
N ASN A 28 6.79 10.01 -13.62
CA ASN A 28 5.95 11.19 -13.35
C ASN A 28 4.48 11.03 -13.78
N THR A 29 3.98 9.80 -13.89
CA THR A 29 2.61 9.53 -14.33
C THR A 29 1.74 9.14 -13.14
N ILE A 30 0.77 9.99 -12.81
CA ILE A 30 -0.33 9.62 -11.93
C ILE A 30 -1.19 8.60 -12.69
N PRO A 31 -1.50 7.44 -12.10
CA PRO A 31 -2.38 6.47 -12.73
C PRO A 31 -3.71 7.13 -13.10
N SER A 32 -4.12 7.03 -14.37
CA SER A 32 -5.42 7.55 -14.83
C SER A 32 -6.59 6.75 -14.25
N THR A 33 -6.32 5.52 -13.80
CA THR A 33 -7.26 4.68 -13.08
C THR A 33 -6.52 3.93 -11.96
N THR A 34 -7.20 3.72 -10.83
CA THR A 34 -6.70 2.89 -9.71
C THR A 34 -7.16 1.43 -9.84
N THR A 35 -7.67 1.03 -11.01
CA THR A 35 -8.51 -0.17 -11.13
C THR A 35 -7.75 -1.49 -11.07
N GLU A 36 -6.46 -1.54 -11.35
CA GLU A 36 -5.69 -2.78 -11.24
C GLU A 36 -4.27 -2.45 -10.78
N LEU A 37 -3.93 -2.90 -9.57
CA LEU A 37 -2.53 -3.17 -9.24
C LEU A 37 -1.99 -4.02 -10.39
N SER A 38 -0.96 -3.54 -11.07
CA SER A 38 -0.37 -4.33 -12.14
C SER A 38 0.16 -5.59 -11.46
N LYS A 39 -0.29 -6.77 -11.88
CA LYS A 39 0.01 -8.05 -11.19
C LYS A 39 1.51 -8.34 -11.06
N LEU A 40 2.35 -7.54 -11.71
CA LEU A 40 3.79 -7.55 -11.63
C LEU A 40 4.18 -6.58 -10.49
N ASP A 41 4.88 -7.08 -9.48
CA ASP A 41 5.48 -6.31 -8.37
C ASP A 41 4.52 -5.75 -7.30
N VAL A 42 3.37 -6.42 -7.09
CA VAL A 42 2.54 -6.21 -5.89
C VAL A 42 3.19 -6.90 -4.69
N PHE A 43 3.22 -6.22 -3.54
CA PHE A 43 3.67 -6.79 -2.28
C PHE A 43 2.59 -6.69 -1.20
N PRO A 44 2.45 -7.71 -0.32
CA PRO A 44 1.54 -7.64 0.82
C PRO A 44 2.11 -6.73 1.90
N VAL A 45 1.24 -6.02 2.61
CA VAL A 45 1.57 -5.28 3.82
C VAL A 45 1.28 -6.18 5.02
N ARG A 46 2.27 -6.33 5.90
CA ARG A 46 2.19 -7.28 7.01
C ARG A 46 1.95 -6.58 8.35
N ASP A 47 1.37 -7.30 9.31
CA ASP A 47 1.29 -6.89 10.71
C ASP A 47 2.65 -7.08 11.40
N ILE A 48 3.59 -6.16 11.14
CA ILE A 48 4.92 -6.20 11.75
C ILE A 48 4.96 -5.29 12.98
N LYS A 49 4.41 -4.07 12.84
CA LYS A 49 4.44 -3.06 13.89
C LYS A 49 3.29 -2.08 13.71
N ASP A 50 2.68 -1.66 14.82
CA ASP A 50 1.62 -0.66 14.82
C ASP A 50 0.44 -1.04 13.90
N ARG A 51 0.16 -2.35 13.76
CA ARG A 51 -0.86 -2.92 12.86
C ARG A 51 -0.59 -2.61 11.38
N GLY A 52 0.68 -2.60 11.00
CA GLY A 52 1.14 -2.32 9.65
C GLY A 52 2.63 -2.57 9.45
N GLU A 53 3.14 -2.03 8.36
CA GLU A 53 4.52 -2.20 7.93
C GLU A 53 5.11 -0.88 7.43
N TYR A 54 6.41 -0.72 7.69
CA TYR A 54 7.20 0.42 7.24
C TYR A 54 8.07 0.00 6.06
N PHE A 55 8.04 0.80 5.01
CA PHE A 55 8.80 0.59 3.80
C PHE A 55 9.72 1.77 3.54
N THR A 56 10.97 1.47 3.16
CA THR A 56 11.85 2.50 2.58
C THR A 56 11.39 2.76 1.15
N ARG A 57 11.16 4.02 0.80
CA ARG A 57 10.78 4.39 -0.56
C ARG A 57 11.95 4.11 -1.53
N PRO A 58 11.73 3.41 -2.64
CA PRO A 58 12.70 3.34 -3.73
C PRO A 58 13.06 4.75 -4.25
N SER A 59 14.31 4.97 -4.65
CA SER A 59 14.82 6.31 -5.00
C SER A 59 14.05 7.02 -6.12
N ASP A 60 13.43 6.25 -7.01
CA ASP A 60 12.72 6.67 -8.21
C ASP A 60 11.19 6.47 -8.14
N ALA A 61 10.68 5.99 -7.00
CA ALA A 61 9.24 5.86 -6.79
C ALA A 61 8.61 7.24 -6.55
N THR A 62 7.57 7.57 -7.30
CA THR A 62 6.82 8.83 -7.20
C THR A 62 5.55 8.70 -6.38
N GLY A 63 4.99 7.49 -6.32
CA GLY A 63 3.78 7.20 -5.57
C GLY A 63 3.69 5.77 -5.08
N LEU A 64 2.65 5.50 -4.30
CA LEU A 64 2.28 4.18 -3.83
C LEU A 64 0.81 3.94 -4.13
N VAL A 65 0.51 2.88 -4.86
CA VAL A 65 -0.85 2.37 -5.02
C VAL A 65 -1.12 1.40 -3.88
N VAL A 66 -2.23 1.55 -3.17
CA VAL A 66 -2.62 0.68 -2.06
C VAL A 66 -4.02 0.16 -2.30
N LEU A 67 -4.19 -1.15 -2.27
CA LEU A 67 -5.46 -1.87 -2.25
C LEU A 67 -5.73 -2.33 -0.82
N SER A 68 -6.92 -2.03 -0.31
CA SER A 68 -7.45 -2.66 0.91
C SER A 68 -8.62 -3.56 0.56
N SER A 69 -8.58 -4.83 0.98
CA SER A 69 -9.69 -5.76 0.80
C SER A 69 -10.55 -5.95 2.05
N GLU A 70 -10.03 -5.67 3.26
CA GLU A 70 -10.68 -6.10 4.51
C GLU A 70 -11.12 -4.98 5.44
N LYS A 71 -10.30 -3.94 5.63
CA LYS A 71 -10.54 -2.90 6.65
C LYS A 71 -10.08 -1.52 6.21
N LEU A 72 -10.55 -0.50 6.92
CA LEU A 72 -10.03 0.85 6.83
C LEU A 72 -8.50 0.84 6.98
N THR A 73 -7.83 1.35 5.95
CA THR A 73 -6.37 1.38 5.85
C THR A 73 -5.87 2.81 5.92
N VAL A 74 -4.73 3.01 6.53
CA VAL A 74 -4.03 4.29 6.61
C VAL A 74 -2.68 4.19 5.92
N MET A 75 -2.30 5.29 5.27
CA MET A 75 -0.97 5.52 4.73
C MET A 75 -0.40 6.79 5.35
N ALA A 76 0.85 6.74 5.78
CA ALA A 76 1.60 7.90 6.24
C ALA A 76 3.02 7.88 5.68
N ALA A 77 3.61 9.04 5.41
CA ALA A 77 4.98 9.11 4.91
C ALA A 77 5.78 10.27 5.50
N TRP A 78 7.08 10.08 5.65
CA TRP A 78 8.03 11.04 6.21
C TRP A 78 9.23 11.21 5.30
N ARG A 79 9.80 12.42 5.26
CA ARG A 79 11.10 12.72 4.61
C ARG A 79 12.32 12.24 5.40
N ASN A 80 12.12 11.69 6.59
CA ASN A 80 13.21 11.24 7.46
C ASN A 80 13.10 9.72 7.62
N LYS A 81 14.19 9.00 7.35
CA LYS A 81 14.32 7.54 7.55
C LYS A 81 13.98 7.06 8.96
N GLU A 82 14.14 7.92 9.97
CA GLU A 82 13.78 7.62 11.36
C GLU A 82 12.27 7.73 11.65
N HIS A 83 11.43 8.09 10.66
CA HIS A 83 9.96 8.19 10.81
C HIS A 83 9.52 9.01 12.04
N LYS A 84 10.31 10.04 12.40
CA LYS A 84 10.06 10.97 13.51
C LYS A 84 9.51 12.30 13.00
N GLY A 85 8.66 12.91 13.82
CA GLY A 85 8.05 14.21 13.53
C GLY A 85 6.75 14.08 12.73
N PRO A 86 6.20 15.21 12.25
CA PRO A 86 4.95 15.21 11.51
C PRO A 86 5.09 14.48 10.17
N TRP A 87 4.08 13.68 9.84
CA TRP A 87 3.92 13.10 8.52
C TRP A 87 3.82 14.21 7.47
N GLN A 88 4.47 13.96 6.33
CA GLN A 88 4.41 14.82 5.14
C GLN A 88 3.22 14.46 4.25
N VAL A 89 2.89 13.18 4.22
CA VAL A 89 1.72 12.64 3.52
C VAL A 89 0.94 11.81 4.53
N TYR A 90 -0.39 11.97 4.52
CA TYR A 90 -1.32 11.16 5.29
C TYR A 90 -2.56 10.93 4.45
N GLY A 91 -3.12 9.72 4.54
CA GLY A 91 -4.47 9.48 4.07
C GLY A 91 -5.04 8.17 4.56
N GLU A 92 -6.36 8.16 4.69
CA GLU A 92 -7.16 6.99 5.03
C GLU A 92 -7.92 6.55 3.78
N GLN A 93 -8.15 5.25 3.66
CA GLN A 93 -8.96 4.66 2.59
C GLN A 93 -9.86 3.56 3.15
N GLU A 94 -11.14 3.62 2.80
CA GLU A 94 -12.13 2.60 3.16
C GLU A 94 -11.87 1.27 2.44
N SER A 95 -12.41 0.18 2.98
CA SER A 95 -12.46 -1.10 2.28
C SER A 95 -13.78 -1.28 1.51
N PRO A 96 -13.81 -2.00 0.37
CA PRO A 96 -12.69 -2.47 -0.44
C PRO A 96 -12.34 -1.45 -1.54
N THR A 97 -11.24 -0.70 -1.39
CA THR A 97 -10.86 0.34 -2.36
C THR A 97 -9.37 0.29 -2.71
N THR A 98 -9.06 0.90 -3.86
CA THR A 98 -7.69 1.18 -4.28
C THR A 98 -7.48 2.69 -4.33
N ALA A 99 -6.45 3.17 -3.63
CA ALA A 99 -6.02 4.57 -3.71
C ALA A 99 -4.58 4.70 -4.20
N TYR A 100 -4.28 5.88 -4.73
CA TYR A 100 -2.93 6.29 -5.09
C TYR A 100 -2.49 7.42 -4.17
N TYR A 101 -1.34 7.25 -3.53
CA TYR A 101 -0.70 8.25 -2.70
C TYR A 101 0.53 8.78 -3.41
N LEU A 102 0.56 10.08 -3.68
CA LEU A 102 1.77 10.75 -4.15
C LEU A 102 2.74 10.86 -2.98
N VAL A 103 3.86 10.13 -3.04
CA VAL A 103 4.83 10.06 -1.94
C VAL A 103 6.02 11.00 -2.13
N GLY A 104 6.16 11.61 -3.31
CA GLY A 104 7.07 12.72 -3.56
C GLY A 104 8.51 12.42 -3.14
N ASP A 105 9.07 13.28 -2.27
CA ASP A 105 10.43 13.18 -1.76
C ASP A 105 10.53 12.54 -0.36
N THR A 106 9.53 11.73 0.03
CA THR A 106 9.57 11.00 1.29
C THR A 106 10.66 9.92 1.30
N ASP A 107 11.13 9.53 2.47
CA ASP A 107 12.13 8.48 2.65
C ASP A 107 11.50 7.16 3.11
N VAL A 108 10.45 7.26 3.92
CA VAL A 108 9.78 6.11 4.55
C VAL A 108 8.27 6.27 4.48
N VAL A 109 7.59 5.16 4.22
CA VAL A 109 6.13 5.04 4.16
C VAL A 109 5.67 3.99 5.15
N PHE A 110 4.62 4.29 5.89
CA PHE A 110 3.84 3.34 6.68
C PHE A 110 2.54 3.02 5.96
N VAL A 111 2.15 1.74 5.95
CA VAL A 111 0.81 1.30 5.54
C VAL A 111 0.29 0.32 6.58
N GLY A 112 -0.96 0.46 7.01
CA GLY A 112 -1.55 -0.41 8.03
C GLY A 112 -3.03 -0.15 8.25
N TRP A 113 -3.62 -0.81 9.25
CA TRP A 113 -5.00 -0.53 9.67
C TRP A 113 -5.08 0.68 10.60
N VAL A 114 -6.25 1.34 10.60
CA VAL A 114 -6.61 2.34 11.63
C VAL A 114 -6.87 1.69 12.98
#